data_AF-D6K3J3-F1
#
_entry.id   AF-D6K3J3-F1
#
_cell.length_a   1.000
_cell.length_b   1.000
_cell.length_c   1.000
_cell.angle_alpha   90.00
_cell.angle_beta   90.00
_cell.angle_gamma   90.00
#
_symmetry.space_group_name_H-M   'P 1'
#
loop_
_entity.id
_entity.type
_entity.pdbx_description
1 polymer ?
#
loop_
_entity_poly.entity_id
_entity_poly.type
_entity_poly.pdbx_seq_one_letter_code
_entity_poly.pdbx_strand_id
1 'polypeptide(L)'
;MPGGLLPGPHRPARRRGRRQPLRVRTTVSDALYTELLQLALQAAGRAGELLRDGRPADLAVAATKSSPIDVVTEMDLAAEKLITDLIADRRPADGILGEEGASSEGTSGIRWVIDPLDGTVNYLYGLPTWAVSVAAEQDGEPVVAVVTAPMRDETFHAVRGRGAWATGVWAGERKLACRPAPPLDQALVSTGFNYVADVRAHQAAVAQRLIPLVRDIRRGGSAAVDLCDVAAGRLDGFYERGPDRPGSGRRDRWPGKRRRDRWPPRRATLGRT
;
A
#
# COMPACT_ATOMS: atom_id res chain seq x y z
N MET A 1 34.42 82.88 19.54
CA MET A 1 34.51 81.71 18.62
C MET A 1 35.54 80.76 19.20
N PRO A 2 35.31 79.43 19.35
CA PRO A 2 34.19 78.56 18.92
C PRO A 2 33.28 78.22 20.13
N GLY A 3 32.07 77.64 20.06
CA GLY A 3 31.40 76.81 19.05
C GLY A 3 30.75 75.62 19.79
N GLY A 4 29.72 75.89 20.61
CA GLY A 4 29.03 74.88 21.41
C GLY A 4 28.02 74.08 20.57
N LEU A 5 28.20 72.77 20.49
CA LEU A 5 27.32 71.85 19.77
C LEU A 5 26.31 71.22 20.76
N LEU A 6 25.01 71.44 20.54
CA LEU A 6 23.92 70.81 21.28
C LEU A 6 23.75 69.34 20.84
N PRO A 7 23.36 68.41 21.73
CA PRO A 7 23.05 67.03 21.36
C PRO A 7 21.63 66.93 20.77
N GLY A 8 21.50 66.20 19.66
CA GLY A 8 20.22 65.90 19.00
C GLY A 8 19.38 64.83 19.72
N PRO A 9 18.09 64.67 19.37
CA PRO A 9 17.16 63.87 20.15
C PRO A 9 17.35 62.36 19.92
N HIS A 10 17.28 61.59 21.03
CA HIS A 10 17.28 60.14 21.05
C HIS A 10 16.07 59.54 20.29
N ARG A 11 16.32 58.68 19.30
CA ARG A 11 15.28 57.82 18.71
C ARG A 11 14.96 56.65 19.64
N PRO A 12 13.68 56.30 19.88
CA PRO A 12 13.33 55.15 20.69
C PRO A 12 13.59 53.83 19.94
N ALA A 13 14.17 52.86 20.64
CA ALA A 13 14.40 51.51 20.14
C ALA A 13 13.06 50.81 19.84
N ARG A 14 12.89 50.31 18.61
CA ARG A 14 11.74 49.48 18.21
C ARG A 14 11.74 48.18 19.04
N ARG A 15 10.73 48.02 19.90
CA ARG A 15 10.42 46.74 20.57
C ARG A 15 10.18 45.67 19.49
N ARG A 16 11.04 44.65 19.44
CA ARG A 16 10.81 43.43 18.68
C ARG A 16 9.59 42.72 19.28
N GLY A 17 8.48 42.70 18.54
CA GLY A 17 7.29 41.94 18.91
C GLY A 17 7.64 40.46 19.05
N ARG A 18 7.32 39.87 20.21
CA ARG A 18 7.35 38.43 20.43
C ARG A 18 6.39 37.79 19.43
N ARG A 19 6.92 37.05 18.44
CA ARG A 19 6.11 36.19 17.57
C ARG A 19 5.56 35.07 18.45
N GLN A 20 4.24 35.05 18.64
CA GLN A 20 3.56 33.89 19.23
C GLN A 20 3.69 32.70 18.26
N PRO A 21 3.91 31.47 18.76
CA PRO A 21 3.95 30.29 17.92
C PRO A 21 2.56 30.05 17.31
N LEU A 22 2.52 29.76 16.00
CA LEU A 22 1.30 29.36 15.30
C LEU A 22 0.73 28.10 15.97
N ARG A 23 -0.48 28.20 16.52
CA ARG A 23 -1.27 27.02 16.90
C ARG A 23 -1.67 26.29 15.61
N VAL A 24 -1.12 25.10 15.39
CA VAL A 24 -1.60 24.18 14.35
C VAL A 24 -3.02 23.76 14.74
N ARG A 25 -4.02 24.15 13.95
CA ARG A 25 -5.40 23.66 14.08
C ARG A 25 -5.47 22.28 13.44
N THR A 26 -5.50 21.22 14.25
CA THR A 26 -5.81 19.87 13.79
C THR A 26 -7.27 19.83 13.33
N THR A 27 -7.52 19.42 12.09
CA THR A 27 -8.90 19.26 11.59
C THR A 27 -9.51 17.96 12.11
N VAL A 28 -10.85 17.81 12.09
CA VAL A 28 -11.53 16.57 12.51
C VAL A 28 -11.05 15.36 11.68
N SER A 29 -10.87 15.55 10.37
CA SER A 29 -10.28 14.55 9.48
C SER A 29 -8.87 14.16 9.89
N ASP A 30 -8.10 15.12 10.41
CA ASP A 30 -6.72 14.85 10.81
C ASP A 30 -6.62 13.94 12.04
N ALA A 31 -7.52 14.14 13.00
CA ALA A 31 -7.61 13.30 14.20
C ALA A 31 -8.07 11.88 13.84
N LEU A 32 -9.13 11.77 13.02
CA LEU A 32 -9.65 10.49 12.54
C LEU A 32 -8.58 9.68 11.80
N TYR A 33 -7.86 10.25 10.83
CA TYR A 33 -6.86 9.49 10.07
C TYR A 33 -5.67 9.06 10.93
N THR A 34 -5.37 9.82 11.98
CA THR A 34 -4.34 9.44 12.94
C THR A 34 -4.80 8.25 13.78
N GLU A 35 -6.04 8.26 14.28
CA GLU A 35 -6.65 7.14 14.99
C GLU A 35 -6.68 5.87 14.13
N LEU A 36 -7.17 5.97 12.89
CA LEU A 36 -7.23 4.86 11.94
C LEU A 36 -5.83 4.29 11.65
N LEU A 37 -4.82 5.15 11.48
CA LEU A 37 -3.44 4.69 11.29
C LEU A 37 -2.91 3.93 12.50
N GLN A 38 -3.13 4.43 13.72
CA GLN A 38 -2.66 3.74 14.92
C GLN A 38 -3.31 2.38 15.09
N LEU A 39 -4.62 2.28 14.83
CA LEU A 39 -5.34 1.01 14.90
C LEU A 39 -4.87 0.03 13.80
N ALA A 40 -4.66 0.52 12.57
CA ALA A 40 -4.11 -0.30 11.47
C ALA A 40 -2.71 -0.84 11.79
N LEU A 41 -1.82 0.00 12.33
CA LEU A 41 -0.47 -0.39 12.76
C LEU A 41 -0.52 -1.45 13.86
N GLN A 42 -1.39 -1.26 14.85
CA GLN A 42 -1.56 -2.23 15.94
C GLN A 42 -2.11 -3.56 15.42
N ALA A 43 -3.11 -3.54 14.55
CA ALA A 43 -3.72 -4.74 14.00
C ALA A 43 -2.73 -5.53 13.13
N ALA A 44 -2.08 -4.86 12.16
CA ALA A 44 -1.10 -5.49 11.28
C ALA A 44 0.11 -6.02 12.05
N GLY A 45 0.60 -5.26 13.04
CA GLY A 45 1.72 -5.69 13.89
C GLY A 45 1.40 -6.96 14.70
N ARG A 46 0.26 -6.99 15.39
CA ARG A 46 -0.14 -8.16 16.19
C ARG A 46 -0.42 -9.40 15.34
N ALA A 47 -1.04 -9.23 14.18
CA ALA A 47 -1.24 -10.32 13.23
C ALA A 47 0.10 -10.82 12.66
N GLY A 48 1.01 -9.91 12.33
CA GLY A 48 2.34 -10.26 11.85
C GLY A 48 3.17 -11.06 12.86
N GLU A 49 3.11 -10.68 14.14
CA GLU A 49 3.70 -11.44 15.25
C GLU A 49 3.07 -12.83 15.39
N LEU A 50 1.73 -12.92 15.40
CA LEU A 50 1.01 -14.19 15.43
C LEU A 50 1.45 -15.13 14.30
N LEU A 51 1.52 -14.62 13.07
CA LEU A 51 1.89 -15.41 11.90
C LEU A 51 3.34 -15.86 11.93
N ARG A 52 4.26 -14.98 12.34
CA ARG A 52 5.69 -15.28 12.41
C ARG A 52 5.98 -16.32 13.49
N ASP A 53 5.44 -16.12 14.69
CA ASP A 53 5.80 -16.89 15.89
C ASP A 53 4.88 -18.09 16.11
N GLY A 54 3.68 -18.07 15.52
CA GLY A 54 2.67 -19.12 15.64
C GLY A 54 2.66 -20.14 14.50
N ARG A 55 3.58 -20.07 13.52
CA ARG A 55 3.63 -21.01 12.39
C ARG A 55 3.90 -22.44 12.87
N PRO A 56 2.98 -23.41 12.68
CA PRO A 56 3.21 -24.81 13.01
C PRO A 56 4.34 -25.43 12.19
N ALA A 57 5.07 -26.39 12.77
CA ALA A 57 6.13 -27.11 12.06
C ALA A 57 5.59 -27.99 10.91
N ASP A 58 4.38 -28.53 11.11
CA ASP A 58 3.62 -29.37 10.20
C ASP A 58 2.42 -28.62 9.61
N LEU A 59 2.59 -27.33 9.30
CA LEU A 59 1.53 -26.51 8.71
C LEU A 59 0.94 -27.18 7.46
N ALA A 60 -0.32 -27.56 7.58
CA ALA A 60 -1.10 -28.17 6.52
C ALA A 60 -2.06 -27.17 5.89
N VAL A 61 -2.54 -27.50 4.69
CA VAL A 61 -3.63 -26.77 4.03
C VAL A 61 -4.91 -27.01 4.84
N ALA A 62 -5.49 -25.96 5.41
CA ALA A 62 -6.74 -26.06 6.16
C ALA A 62 -7.96 -26.11 5.23
N ALA A 63 -7.93 -25.33 4.15
CA ALA A 63 -8.94 -25.32 3.10
C ALA A 63 -8.35 -24.86 1.75
N THR A 64 -9.11 -25.04 0.67
CA THR A 64 -8.83 -24.44 -0.64
C THR A 64 -10.02 -23.58 -1.06
N LYS A 65 -9.76 -22.37 -1.56
CA LYS A 65 -10.76 -21.40 -2.05
C LYS A 65 -11.21 -21.76 -3.47
N SER A 66 -10.71 -21.06 -4.49
CA SER A 66 -11.20 -21.13 -5.87
C SER A 66 -10.56 -22.24 -6.69
N SER A 67 -9.46 -22.82 -6.22
CA SER A 67 -8.74 -23.91 -6.89
C SER A 67 -7.88 -24.70 -5.89
N PRO A 68 -7.40 -25.91 -6.23
CA PRO A 68 -6.53 -26.70 -5.36
C PRO A 68 -5.19 -26.03 -4.98
N ILE A 69 -4.79 -24.98 -5.70
CA ILE A 69 -3.57 -24.20 -5.44
C ILE A 69 -3.85 -22.87 -4.73
N ASP A 70 -5.13 -22.53 -4.55
CA ASP A 70 -5.61 -21.36 -3.82
C ASP A 70 -5.92 -21.81 -2.39
N VAL A 71 -4.87 -21.86 -1.57
CA VAL A 71 -4.88 -22.47 -0.24
C VAL A 71 -5.16 -21.42 0.82
N VAL A 72 -5.85 -21.85 1.87
CA VAL A 72 -6.04 -21.10 3.13
C VAL A 72 -5.54 -22.01 4.24
N THR A 73 -4.75 -21.45 5.14
CA THR A 73 -4.30 -22.15 6.35
C THR A 73 -5.14 -21.73 7.55
N GLU A 74 -5.06 -22.48 8.64
CA GLU A 74 -5.67 -22.09 9.90
C GLU A 74 -5.12 -20.74 10.42
N MET A 75 -3.91 -20.38 9.98
CA MET A 75 -3.24 -19.14 10.35
C MET A 75 -3.83 -17.92 9.65
N ASP A 76 -4.32 -18.04 8.41
CA ASP A 76 -5.05 -16.97 7.72
C ASP A 76 -6.32 -16.60 8.50
N LEU A 77 -7.11 -17.61 8.91
CA LEU A 77 -8.33 -17.44 9.71
C LEU A 77 -8.05 -16.86 11.09
N ALA A 78 -7.00 -17.35 11.77
CA ALA A 78 -6.60 -16.85 13.07
C ALA A 78 -6.16 -15.38 13.02
N ALA A 79 -5.40 -15.00 11.99
CA ALA A 79 -4.98 -13.61 11.77
C ALA A 79 -6.17 -12.70 11.42
N GLU A 80 -7.08 -13.13 10.52
CA GLU A 80 -8.27 -12.34 10.20
C GLU A 80 -9.13 -12.11 11.45
N LYS A 81 -9.36 -13.17 12.24
CA LYS A 81 -10.12 -13.06 13.49
C LYS A 81 -9.47 -12.08 14.46
N LEU A 82 -8.16 -12.16 14.65
CA LEU A 82 -7.44 -11.24 15.54
C LEU A 82 -7.60 -9.78 15.11
N ILE A 83 -7.43 -9.51 13.82
CA ILE A 83 -7.55 -8.15 13.26
C ILE A 83 -8.97 -7.63 13.43
N THR A 84 -9.97 -8.44 13.04
CA THR A 84 -11.38 -8.05 13.07
C THR A 84 -11.91 -7.88 14.49
N ASP A 85 -11.54 -8.75 15.43
CA ASP A 85 -11.87 -8.58 16.86
C ASP A 85 -11.33 -7.24 17.39
N LEU A 86 -10.06 -6.93 17.12
CA LEU A 86 -9.42 -5.69 17.58
C LEU A 86 -10.11 -4.44 17.02
N ILE A 87 -10.49 -4.48 15.74
CA ILE A 87 -11.21 -3.39 15.08
C ILE A 87 -12.61 -3.25 15.66
N ALA A 88 -13.38 -4.33 15.76
CA ALA A 88 -14.75 -4.30 16.29
C ALA A 88 -14.79 -3.77 17.73
N ASP A 89 -13.80 -4.13 18.53
CA ASP A 89 -13.64 -3.66 19.90
C ASP A 89 -13.44 -2.15 20.03
N ARG A 90 -12.79 -1.50 19.05
CA ARG A 90 -12.38 -0.08 19.09
C ARG A 90 -13.27 0.80 18.23
N ARG A 91 -13.83 0.22 17.18
CA ARG A 91 -14.60 0.86 16.12
C ARG A 91 -15.81 0.01 15.73
N PRO A 92 -16.74 -0.28 16.67
CA PRO A 92 -17.87 -1.19 16.42
C PRO A 92 -18.86 -0.72 15.36
N ALA A 93 -18.79 0.55 14.93
CA ALA A 93 -19.63 1.13 13.89
C ALA A 93 -19.00 1.09 12.49
N ASP A 94 -17.74 0.65 12.36
CA ASP A 94 -17.05 0.54 11.07
C ASP A 94 -17.41 -0.77 10.37
N GLY A 95 -17.41 -0.76 9.03
CA GLY A 95 -17.61 -1.96 8.23
C GLY A 95 -16.31 -2.75 8.05
N ILE A 96 -16.43 -4.02 7.68
CA ILE A 96 -15.31 -4.95 7.47
C ILE A 96 -15.45 -5.63 6.10
N LEU A 97 -14.33 -5.74 5.39
CA LEU A 97 -14.15 -6.56 4.19
C LEU A 97 -12.81 -7.31 4.31
N GLY A 98 -12.87 -8.54 4.79
CA GLY A 98 -11.75 -9.47 4.88
C GLY A 98 -11.69 -10.44 3.70
N GLU A 99 -10.49 -10.95 3.41
CA GLU A 99 -10.26 -11.94 2.36
C GLU A 99 -10.84 -13.32 2.71
N GLU A 100 -10.75 -13.74 3.97
CA GLU A 100 -11.13 -15.09 4.41
C GLU A 100 -12.62 -15.23 4.74
N GLY A 101 -13.38 -14.16 4.51
CA GLY A 101 -14.83 -14.16 4.57
C GLY A 101 -15.43 -13.27 5.64
N ALA A 102 -14.63 -12.65 6.52
CA ALA A 102 -15.14 -11.63 7.43
C ALA A 102 -15.76 -10.48 6.64
N SER A 103 -17.05 -10.22 6.85
CA SER A 103 -17.73 -9.11 6.21
C SER A 103 -18.83 -8.55 7.09
N SER A 104 -18.85 -7.23 7.25
CA SER A 104 -19.91 -6.51 7.94
C SER A 104 -20.13 -5.14 7.32
N GLU A 105 -21.39 -4.72 7.25
CA GLU A 105 -21.74 -3.36 6.90
C GLU A 105 -21.57 -2.44 8.10
N GLY A 106 -20.95 -1.27 7.87
CA GLY A 106 -20.74 -0.24 8.88
C GLY A 106 -21.76 0.89 8.78
N THR A 107 -21.86 1.72 9.82
CA THR A 107 -22.70 2.93 9.85
C THR A 107 -21.89 4.21 9.99
N SER A 108 -20.58 4.13 10.24
CA SER A 108 -19.70 5.28 10.45
C SER A 108 -19.21 5.95 9.15
N GLY A 109 -19.41 5.31 8.00
CA GLY A 109 -18.78 5.69 6.72
C GLY A 109 -17.34 5.17 6.56
N ILE A 110 -16.79 4.47 7.57
CA ILE A 110 -15.49 3.80 7.48
C ILE A 110 -15.67 2.32 7.17
N ARG A 111 -14.83 1.80 6.28
CA ARG A 111 -14.69 0.36 6.02
C ARG A 111 -13.24 -0.08 6.10
N TRP A 112 -12.98 -1.17 6.81
CA TRP A 112 -11.69 -1.82 6.88
C TRP A 112 -11.56 -2.88 5.79
N VAL A 113 -10.49 -2.82 5.01
CA VAL A 113 -10.15 -3.79 3.96
C VAL A 113 -8.92 -4.56 4.41
N ILE A 114 -9.06 -5.88 4.57
CA ILE A 114 -8.09 -6.73 5.28
C ILE A 114 -7.71 -7.89 4.38
N ASP A 115 -6.41 -8.07 4.21
CA ASP A 115 -5.79 -9.31 3.76
C ASP A 115 -4.88 -9.76 4.92
N PRO A 116 -5.29 -10.80 5.66
CA PRO A 116 -4.60 -11.21 6.87
C PRO A 116 -3.26 -11.87 6.58
N LEU A 117 -3.05 -12.41 5.37
CA LEU A 117 -1.84 -13.11 4.96
C LEU A 117 -1.69 -13.09 3.43
N ASP A 118 -1.17 -11.98 2.89
CA ASP A 118 -0.83 -11.90 1.48
C ASP A 118 0.42 -12.74 1.21
N GLY A 119 0.28 -13.72 0.33
CA GLY A 119 1.31 -14.72 0.05
C GLY A 119 1.16 -16.01 0.85
N THR A 120 -0.07 -16.47 1.11
CA THR A 120 -0.38 -17.75 1.78
C THR A 120 0.43 -18.93 1.24
N VAL A 121 0.65 -19.01 -0.08
CA VAL A 121 1.52 -20.05 -0.68
C VAL A 121 2.95 -19.94 -0.16
N ASN A 122 3.54 -18.74 -0.15
CA ASN A 122 4.88 -18.57 0.39
C ASN A 122 4.93 -18.96 1.88
N TYR A 123 3.94 -18.57 2.66
CA TYR A 123 3.83 -18.92 4.08
C TYR A 123 3.74 -20.43 4.31
N LEU A 124 2.90 -21.13 3.52
CA LEU A 124 2.75 -22.58 3.54
C LEU A 124 4.11 -23.26 3.30
N TYR A 125 4.82 -22.85 2.25
CA TYR A 125 6.13 -23.41 1.89
C TYR A 125 7.30 -22.91 2.75
N GLY A 126 7.06 -22.02 3.73
CA GLY A 126 8.09 -21.47 4.60
C GLY A 126 9.03 -20.47 3.91
N LEU A 127 8.61 -19.89 2.79
CA LEU A 127 9.32 -18.82 2.11
C LEU A 127 9.08 -17.48 2.83
N PRO A 128 10.08 -16.60 2.95
CA PRO A 128 10.00 -15.42 3.81
C PRO A 128 9.26 -14.22 3.20
N THR A 129 8.68 -14.35 2.01
CA THR A 129 8.01 -13.23 1.32
C THR A 129 6.50 -13.32 1.47
N TRP A 130 5.97 -12.73 2.53
CA TRP A 130 4.54 -12.61 2.80
C TRP A 130 4.31 -11.39 3.70
N ALA A 131 3.08 -10.89 3.76
CA ALA A 131 2.73 -9.73 4.57
C ALA A 131 1.31 -9.79 5.13
N VAL A 132 1.04 -8.95 6.12
CA VAL A 132 -0.31 -8.59 6.55
C VAL A 132 -0.64 -7.23 5.95
N SER A 133 -1.82 -7.07 5.37
CA SER A 133 -2.28 -5.81 4.78
C SER A 133 -3.61 -5.36 5.41
N VAL A 134 -3.61 -4.15 5.98
CA VAL A 134 -4.78 -3.54 6.62
C VAL A 134 -4.96 -2.11 6.11
N ALA A 135 -6.10 -1.83 5.50
CA ALA A 135 -6.46 -0.49 5.01
C ALA A 135 -7.79 -0.03 5.58
N ALA A 136 -7.96 1.29 5.69
CA ALA A 136 -9.22 1.93 6.00
C ALA A 136 -9.65 2.83 4.84
N GLU A 137 -10.90 2.69 4.43
CA GLU A 137 -11.58 3.53 3.46
C GLU A 137 -12.59 4.41 4.17
N GLN A 138 -12.72 5.66 3.72
CA GLN A 138 -13.81 6.56 4.10
C GLN A 138 -14.69 6.78 2.87
N ASP A 139 -15.97 6.41 2.95
CA ASP A 139 -16.94 6.56 1.87
C ASP A 139 -16.48 5.92 0.54
N GLY A 140 -15.81 4.76 0.64
CA GLY A 140 -15.27 4.01 -0.50
C GLY A 140 -13.91 4.49 -1.01
N GLU A 141 -13.30 5.49 -0.37
CA GLU A 141 -12.01 6.04 -0.75
C GLU A 141 -10.92 5.65 0.27
N PRO A 142 -9.79 5.04 -0.16
CA PRO A 142 -8.70 4.70 0.76
C PRO A 142 -8.08 5.95 1.43
N VAL A 143 -8.02 5.94 2.76
CA VAL A 143 -7.49 7.05 3.57
C VAL A 143 -6.26 6.66 4.38
N VAL A 144 -6.16 5.39 4.79
CA VAL A 144 -5.04 4.82 5.55
C VAL A 144 -4.73 3.43 5.01
N ALA A 145 -3.45 3.08 4.93
CA ALA A 145 -3.01 1.72 4.64
C ALA A 145 -1.75 1.38 5.44
N VAL A 146 -1.66 0.13 5.90
CA VAL A 146 -0.51 -0.47 6.56
C VAL A 146 -0.23 -1.84 5.93
N VAL A 147 1.03 -2.10 5.61
CA VAL A 147 1.52 -3.41 5.18
C VAL A 147 2.70 -3.77 6.06
N THR A 148 2.63 -4.87 6.77
CA THR A 148 3.74 -5.38 7.58
C THR A 148 4.27 -6.66 6.95
N ALA A 149 5.57 -6.72 6.68
CA ALA A 149 6.31 -7.88 6.22
C ALA A 149 7.24 -8.38 7.35
N PRO A 150 6.77 -9.24 8.27
CA PRO A 150 7.47 -9.55 9.51
C PRO A 150 8.85 -10.18 9.30
N MET A 151 8.99 -11.04 8.29
CA MET A 151 10.25 -11.71 7.97
C MET A 151 11.34 -10.76 7.44
N ARG A 152 10.95 -9.56 6.98
CA ARG A 152 11.87 -8.51 6.55
C ARG A 152 12.11 -7.46 7.62
N ASP A 153 11.42 -7.57 8.76
CA ASP A 153 11.33 -6.49 9.76
C ASP A 153 10.96 -5.14 9.09
N GLU A 154 9.95 -5.14 8.21
CA GLU A 154 9.51 -3.93 7.52
C GLU A 154 8.02 -3.69 7.76
N THR A 155 7.66 -2.47 8.15
CA THR A 155 6.27 -2.00 8.16
C THR A 155 6.16 -0.74 7.32
N PHE A 156 5.31 -0.78 6.29
CA PHE A 156 4.98 0.33 5.41
C PHE A 156 3.64 0.90 5.83
N HIS A 157 3.51 2.22 5.82
CA HIS A 157 2.24 2.86 6.10
C HIS A 157 2.06 4.16 5.31
N ALA A 158 0.81 4.50 5.02
CA ALA A 158 0.46 5.71 4.30
C ALA A 158 -0.83 6.31 4.84
N VAL A 159 -0.90 7.64 4.78
CA VAL A 159 -2.12 8.40 5.04
C VAL A 159 -2.36 9.34 3.88
N ARG A 160 -3.60 9.39 3.39
CA ARG A 160 -3.97 10.24 2.25
C ARG A 160 -3.58 11.69 2.53
N GLY A 161 -2.86 12.29 1.58
CA GLY A 161 -2.36 13.66 1.70
C GLY A 161 -1.13 13.84 2.59
N ARG A 162 -0.63 12.80 3.27
CA ARG A 162 0.53 12.87 4.19
C ARG A 162 1.74 12.04 3.76
N GLY A 163 1.64 11.38 2.60
CA GLY A 163 2.70 10.55 2.04
C GLY A 163 2.71 9.13 2.60
N ALA A 164 3.77 8.40 2.25
CA ALA A 164 4.02 7.03 2.65
C ALA A 164 5.39 6.92 3.32
N TRP A 165 5.50 6.00 4.27
CA TRP A 165 6.61 5.87 5.20
C TRP A 165 6.87 4.39 5.50
N ALA A 166 8.07 4.07 5.96
CA ALA A 166 8.42 2.74 6.43
C ALA A 166 9.25 2.79 7.73
N THR A 167 9.06 1.77 8.57
CA THR A 167 9.75 1.56 9.85
C THR A 167 10.26 0.10 9.96
N GLY A 168 10.96 -0.23 11.05
CA GLY A 168 11.55 -1.55 11.29
C GLY A 168 13.06 -1.54 11.03
N VAL A 169 13.52 -2.29 10.02
CA VAL A 169 14.92 -2.37 9.55
C VAL A 169 15.47 -1.02 9.07
N TRP A 170 14.59 -0.06 8.81
CA TRP A 170 14.96 1.30 8.47
C TRP A 170 15.42 2.09 9.71
N ALA A 171 16.43 2.94 9.55
CA ALA A 171 16.88 3.82 10.63
C ALA A 171 15.81 4.88 10.95
N GLY A 172 14.94 4.58 11.92
CA GLY A 172 13.78 5.40 12.25
C GLY A 172 12.67 5.30 11.21
N GLU A 173 11.87 6.35 11.08
CA GLU A 173 10.81 6.44 10.07
C GLU A 173 11.38 7.00 8.76
N ARG A 174 11.31 6.22 7.68
CA ARG A 174 11.80 6.61 6.35
C ARG A 174 10.65 7.01 5.44
N LYS A 175 10.70 8.22 4.88
CA LYS A 175 9.77 8.63 3.83
C LYS A 175 10.02 7.83 2.54
N LEU A 176 8.95 7.31 1.95
CA LEU A 176 8.99 6.55 0.70
C LEU A 176 8.77 7.46 -0.51
N ALA A 177 9.40 7.09 -1.62
CA ALA A 177 9.20 7.70 -2.92
C ALA A 177 9.60 6.69 -4.00
N CYS A 178 8.75 6.53 -5.01
CA CYS A 178 9.11 5.76 -6.19
C CYS A 178 10.32 6.40 -6.88
N ARG A 179 11.20 5.56 -7.44
CA ARG A 179 12.29 6.04 -8.28
C ARG A 179 11.74 6.69 -9.56
N PRO A 180 12.48 7.62 -10.19
CA PRO A 180 12.15 8.09 -11.53
C PRO A 180 12.04 6.90 -12.49
N ALA A 181 10.99 6.90 -13.32
CA ALA A 181 10.74 5.83 -14.27
C ALA A 181 11.91 5.73 -15.27
N PRO A 182 12.59 4.58 -15.37
CA PRO A 182 13.65 4.38 -16.35
C PRO A 182 13.06 4.12 -17.75
N PRO A 183 13.89 4.14 -18.80
CA PRO A 183 13.57 3.46 -20.05
C PRO A 183 13.14 2.00 -19.79
N LEU A 184 12.24 1.47 -20.62
CA LEU A 184 11.62 0.16 -20.39
C LEU A 184 12.66 -0.96 -20.28
N ASP A 185 13.67 -0.96 -21.15
CA ASP A 185 14.79 -1.92 -21.19
C ASP A 185 15.68 -1.88 -19.94
N GLN A 186 15.48 -0.89 -19.06
CA GLN A 186 16.17 -0.74 -17.78
C GLN A 186 15.24 -0.92 -16.57
N ALA A 187 13.95 -1.18 -16.80
CA ALA A 187 12.95 -1.34 -15.75
C ALA A 187 13.03 -2.74 -15.12
N LEU A 188 13.12 -2.79 -13.79
CA LEU A 188 12.94 -4.00 -12.98
C LEU A 188 11.49 -4.07 -12.49
N VAL A 189 10.70 -4.99 -13.03
CA VAL A 189 9.28 -5.09 -12.71
C VAL A 189 8.97 -6.36 -11.93
N SER A 190 7.88 -6.37 -11.16
CA SER A 190 7.33 -7.59 -10.55
C SER A 190 5.95 -7.94 -11.10
N THR A 191 5.54 -9.19 -10.88
CA THR A 191 4.23 -9.68 -11.29
C THR A 191 3.70 -10.76 -10.36
N GLY A 192 2.38 -10.96 -10.38
CA GLY A 192 1.68 -12.10 -9.80
C GLY A 192 1.02 -12.98 -10.86
N PHE A 193 0.78 -14.25 -10.51
CA PHE A 193 0.06 -15.19 -11.36
C PHE A 193 -1.18 -15.68 -10.63
N ASN A 194 -2.33 -15.53 -11.29
CA ASN A 194 -3.64 -15.92 -10.78
C ASN A 194 -3.73 -17.45 -10.64
N TYR A 195 -4.58 -17.90 -9.71
CA TYR A 195 -4.84 -19.33 -9.50
C TYR A 195 -5.71 -19.96 -10.61
N VAL A 196 -6.50 -19.15 -11.34
CA VAL A 196 -7.30 -19.62 -12.48
C VAL A 196 -6.41 -19.89 -13.69
N ALA A 197 -6.40 -21.15 -14.16
CA ALA A 197 -5.50 -21.63 -15.21
C ALA A 197 -5.54 -20.79 -16.51
N ASP A 198 -6.72 -20.44 -17.01
CA ASP A 198 -6.87 -19.64 -18.23
C ASP A 198 -6.32 -18.21 -18.07
N VAL A 199 -6.53 -17.60 -16.91
CA VAL A 199 -5.98 -16.28 -16.59
C VAL A 199 -4.45 -16.37 -16.49
N ARG A 200 -3.95 -17.42 -15.86
CA ARG A 200 -2.51 -17.68 -15.72
C ARG A 200 -1.83 -17.91 -17.07
N ALA A 201 -2.47 -18.63 -17.99
CA ALA A 201 -1.98 -18.81 -19.37
C ALA A 201 -1.87 -17.47 -20.11
N HIS A 202 -2.86 -16.60 -19.94
CA HIS A 202 -2.79 -15.24 -20.50
C HIS A 202 -1.67 -14.40 -19.88
N GLN A 203 -1.51 -14.46 -18.55
CA GLN A 203 -0.41 -13.77 -17.86
C GLN A 203 0.96 -14.30 -18.30
N ALA A 204 1.12 -15.61 -18.52
CA ALA A 204 2.34 -16.19 -19.07
C ALA A 204 2.65 -15.63 -20.47
N ALA A 205 1.64 -15.49 -21.33
CA ALA A 205 1.81 -14.86 -22.64
C ALA A 205 2.19 -13.37 -22.55
N VAL A 206 1.73 -12.65 -21.53
CA VAL A 206 2.18 -11.27 -21.25
C VAL A 206 3.65 -11.26 -20.80
N ALA A 207 4.03 -12.12 -19.86
CA ALA A 207 5.40 -12.24 -19.37
C ALA A 207 6.37 -12.61 -20.50
N GLN A 208 6.00 -13.54 -21.38
CA GLN A 208 6.80 -13.92 -22.56
C GLN A 208 7.08 -12.72 -23.49
N ARG A 209 6.12 -11.81 -23.63
CA ARG A 209 6.27 -10.60 -24.45
C ARG A 209 7.07 -9.50 -23.76
N LEU A 210 7.01 -9.43 -22.43
CA LEU A 210 7.70 -8.41 -21.64
C LEU A 210 9.17 -8.76 -21.38
N ILE A 211 9.50 -10.04 -21.18
CA ILE A 211 10.86 -10.45 -20.78
C ILE A 211 11.98 -9.93 -21.70
N PRO A 212 11.86 -9.83 -23.04
CA PRO A 212 12.93 -9.25 -23.86
C PRO A 212 12.96 -7.71 -23.87
N LEU A 213 11.96 -7.04 -23.27
CA LEU A 213 11.80 -5.58 -23.32
C LEU A 213 12.17 -4.89 -22.01
N VAL A 214 12.31 -5.63 -20.91
CA VAL A 214 12.59 -5.10 -19.57
C VAL A 214 13.97 -5.54 -19.09
N ARG A 215 14.49 -4.90 -18.04
CA ARG A 215 15.74 -5.34 -17.42
C ARG A 215 15.61 -6.75 -16.87
N ASP A 216 14.56 -7.00 -16.08
CA ASP A 216 14.28 -8.30 -15.49
C ASP A 216 12.85 -8.31 -14.88
N ILE A 217 12.35 -9.49 -14.53
CA ILE A 217 11.06 -9.71 -13.87
C ILE A 217 11.28 -10.39 -12.51
N ARG A 218 10.62 -9.90 -11.47
CA ARG A 218 10.51 -10.56 -10.15
C ARG A 218 9.14 -11.21 -9.99
N ARG A 219 9.09 -12.38 -9.38
CA ARG A 219 7.86 -13.05 -8.96
C ARG A 219 7.98 -13.38 -7.47
N GLY A 220 7.60 -12.41 -6.63
CA GLY A 220 7.87 -12.45 -5.19
C GLY A 220 6.92 -13.34 -4.39
N GLY A 221 5.68 -13.51 -4.86
CA GLY A 221 4.67 -14.34 -4.21
C GLY A 221 3.71 -13.60 -3.27
N SER A 222 3.93 -12.31 -3.04
CA SER A 222 3.04 -11.40 -2.28
C SER A 222 2.91 -10.08 -3.02
N ALA A 223 1.68 -9.71 -3.38
CA ALA A 223 1.40 -8.50 -4.16
C ALA A 223 1.58 -7.23 -3.30
N ALA A 224 1.22 -7.27 -2.02
CA ALA A 224 1.39 -6.19 -1.07
C ALA A 224 2.87 -5.85 -0.88
N VAL A 225 3.73 -6.87 -0.73
CA VAL A 225 5.19 -6.67 -0.64
C VAL A 225 5.75 -6.10 -1.94
N ASP A 226 5.34 -6.64 -3.10
CA ASP A 226 5.79 -6.15 -4.41
C ASP A 226 5.40 -4.68 -4.64
N LEU A 227 4.18 -4.27 -4.25
CA LEU A 227 3.74 -2.87 -4.30
C LEU A 227 4.51 -1.97 -3.33
N CYS A 228 4.83 -2.45 -2.13
CA CYS A 228 5.67 -1.74 -1.17
C CYS A 228 7.11 -1.58 -1.70
N ASP A 229 7.64 -2.59 -2.39
CA ASP A 229 8.95 -2.53 -3.05
C ASP A 229 8.96 -1.48 -4.18
N VAL A 230 7.86 -1.30 -4.91
CA VAL A 230 7.70 -0.18 -5.86
C VAL A 230 7.71 1.17 -5.13
N ALA A 231 6.91 1.30 -4.06
CA ALA A 231 6.84 2.53 -3.27
C ALA A 231 8.18 2.93 -2.63
N ALA A 232 8.98 1.94 -2.23
CA ALA A 232 10.33 2.11 -1.69
C ALA A 232 11.40 2.33 -2.77
N GLY A 233 11.06 2.26 -4.06
CA GLY A 233 11.99 2.43 -5.18
C GLY A 233 12.90 1.23 -5.42
N ARG A 234 12.60 0.06 -4.83
CA ARG A 234 13.31 -1.21 -5.09
C ARG A 234 12.86 -1.85 -6.41
N LEU A 235 11.64 -1.56 -6.85
CA LEU A 235 11.09 -1.96 -8.14
C LEU A 235 10.64 -0.73 -8.95
N ASP A 236 10.62 -0.88 -10.27
CA ASP A 236 10.15 0.13 -11.22
C ASP A 236 8.66 0.06 -11.50
N GLY A 237 8.06 -1.10 -11.27
CA GLY A 237 6.63 -1.31 -11.47
C GLY A 237 6.19 -2.71 -11.07
N PHE A 238 4.89 -2.86 -10.93
CA PHE A 238 4.20 -4.11 -10.65
C PHE A 238 3.03 -4.25 -11.62
N TYR A 239 2.79 -5.46 -12.12
CA TYR A 239 1.60 -5.76 -12.92
C TYR A 239 1.01 -7.10 -12.56
N GLU A 240 -0.31 -7.16 -12.42
CA GLU A 240 -1.05 -8.39 -12.19
C GLU A 240 -2.47 -8.27 -12.76
N ARG A 241 -3.08 -9.40 -13.09
CA ARG A 241 -4.51 -9.49 -13.38
C ARG A 241 -5.21 -10.21 -12.22
N GLY A 242 -6.01 -9.48 -11.46
CA GLY A 242 -6.89 -10.04 -10.44
C GLY A 242 -8.01 -10.91 -11.05
N PRO A 243 -8.71 -11.71 -10.22
CA PRO A 243 -9.87 -12.45 -10.68
C PRO A 243 -10.96 -11.49 -11.18
N ASP A 244 -11.62 -11.83 -12.29
CA ASP A 244 -12.84 -11.14 -12.71
C ASP A 244 -13.91 -11.44 -11.64
N ARG A 245 -14.31 -10.45 -10.82
CA ARG A 245 -15.37 -10.65 -9.81
C ARG A 245 -16.70 -10.94 -10.53
N PRO A 246 -17.40 -12.06 -10.24
CA PRO A 246 -18.75 -12.26 -10.74
C PRO A 246 -19.64 -11.13 -10.23
N GLY A 247 -20.24 -10.36 -11.14
CA GLY A 247 -21.02 -9.16 -10.80
C GLY A 247 -20.31 -7.83 -11.12
N SER A 248 -19.01 -7.83 -11.41
CA SER A 248 -18.34 -6.67 -12.02
C SER A 248 -18.73 -6.57 -13.50
N GLY A 249 -19.99 -6.24 -13.75
CA GLY A 249 -20.42 -5.73 -15.04
C GLY A 249 -19.55 -4.53 -15.41
N ARG A 250 -19.54 -4.16 -16.69
CA ARG A 250 -18.76 -3.03 -17.25
C ARG A 250 -18.89 -1.67 -16.53
N ARG A 251 -19.68 -1.57 -15.46
CA ARG A 251 -20.00 -0.39 -14.65
C ARG A 251 -19.01 -0.08 -13.51
N ASP A 252 -18.17 -1.03 -13.08
CA ASP A 252 -17.14 -0.76 -12.05
C ASP A 252 -15.83 -0.19 -12.63
N ARG A 253 -15.91 0.51 -13.76
CA ARG A 253 -14.78 1.31 -14.24
C ARG A 253 -14.72 2.58 -13.41
N TRP A 254 -13.57 2.82 -12.80
CA TRP A 254 -13.09 4.13 -12.38
C TRP A 254 -13.65 5.25 -13.29
N PRO A 255 -14.45 6.20 -12.77
CA PRO A 255 -15.12 7.20 -13.59
C PRO A 255 -14.06 8.20 -14.10
N GLY A 256 -13.55 7.97 -15.31
CA GLY A 256 -12.56 8.89 -15.89
C GLY A 256 -12.07 8.61 -17.31
N LYS A 257 -12.20 7.38 -17.85
CA LYS A 257 -11.72 7.10 -19.22
C LYS A 257 -12.86 7.09 -20.24
N ARG A 258 -13.18 8.27 -20.77
CA ARG A 258 -13.71 8.39 -22.13
C ARG A 258 -12.69 7.80 -23.10
N ARG A 259 -13.15 6.91 -23.98
CA ARG A 259 -12.35 6.41 -25.12
C ARG A 259 -11.84 7.60 -25.95
N ARG A 260 -10.54 7.69 -26.14
CA ARG A 260 -9.95 8.28 -27.35
C ARG A 260 -9.11 7.21 -28.03
N ASP A 261 -9.80 6.37 -28.78
CA ASP A 261 -9.20 5.56 -29.82
C ASP A 261 -8.76 6.51 -30.95
N ARG A 262 -7.44 6.63 -31.18
CA ARG A 262 -6.72 6.97 -32.43
C ARG A 262 -5.35 7.59 -32.11
N TRP A 263 -4.29 6.78 -32.26
CA TRP A 263 -2.94 7.29 -32.52
C TRP A 263 -2.67 7.14 -34.03
N PRO A 264 -2.23 8.18 -34.75
CA PRO A 264 -1.98 8.09 -36.18
C PRO A 264 -0.62 7.42 -36.46
N PRO A 265 -0.44 6.71 -37.59
CA PRO A 265 0.85 6.16 -37.97
C PRO A 265 1.80 7.29 -38.40
N ARG A 266 2.93 7.43 -37.70
CA ARG A 266 4.04 8.25 -38.20
C ARG A 266 4.74 7.48 -39.31
N ARG A 267 4.62 7.97 -40.55
CA ARG A 267 5.46 7.56 -41.68
C ARG A 267 6.90 7.97 -41.38
N ALA A 268 7.80 7.00 -41.36
CA ALA A 268 9.23 7.25 -41.49
C ALA A 268 9.53 7.52 -42.97
N THR A 269 9.91 8.74 -43.29
CA THR A 269 10.56 9.10 -44.55
C THR A 269 11.97 8.52 -44.55
N LEU A 270 12.19 7.47 -45.33
CA LEU A 270 13.52 7.07 -45.78
C LEU A 270 13.92 8.02 -46.90
N GLY A 271 14.87 8.92 -46.62
CA GLY A 271 15.63 9.60 -47.65
C GLY A 271 16.82 8.74 -48.06
N ARG A 272 17.00 8.53 -49.36
CA ARG A 272 18.30 8.38 -50.04
C ARG A 272 18.10 8.57 -51.54
N THR A 273 18.90 9.48 -52.08
CA THR A 273 19.21 9.84 -53.48
C THR A 273 18.05 10.29 -54.36
#